data_AF-A0A7V9TZC7-F1
#
_entry.id   AF-A0A7V9TZC7-F1
#
_cell.length_a   1.000
_cell.length_b   1.000
_cell.length_c   1.000
_cell.angle_alpha   90.00
_cell.angle_beta   90.00
_cell.angle_gamma   90.00
#
_symmetry.space_group_name_H-M   'P 1'
#
loop_
_entity.id
_entity.type
_entity.pdbx_description
1 polymer ?
#
loop_
_entity_poly.entity_id
_entity_poly.type
_entity_poly.pdbx_seq_one_letter_code
_entity_poly.pdbx_strand_id
1 'polypeptide(L)'
;MCATSDSRRSFLKNGLLFLGAVPLARRSSMFRGATEVEVILEGRAADLGNELVSFGLPLPPGFLTDPRQVRVIAENGQEVTAAIRSLEPWRIGGRDGAIRSLLVQFKSDFARQPTQKVKIVFHQARRKNANDIVRVSHTLIDEEGLKGPRVSARLPAQWLCDSWIVGPQTSTISSGAYSPYDQFVEKNFAGSLAYLDSKVYSEWLFDRTTVYYKMYVRTGERKFLDAAYHAAHFVRLHTKAEGPDAGIFTLKGPDLKYVYPRAMHIHYLLTGDERALVTGKLMAQYCMKKQKPVYRPELIKPVPLGVDPEQGRNFWTLRHQGYGLLGILHGWEMTGNRAYWIKARECVEAYYNHQRQPPDGRPPDGSLRQDWELYDPNEATFKGATSAWMMALLLDPLFHYWTLSGDKRVPEIVAKWCDFLNRQGIVPDGSKAYYVINCFAPLDPKAPRGELGPDMEMHNAEMAYTFALGIFFSEDRKRSEIYLARFKRFFPLAVALDVNHPARAFNWAFQFSSQLIYFMQHAGWGARALKGRVV
;
A
#
# COMPACT_ATOMS: atom_id res chain seq x y z
N MET A 1 5.35 67.51 42.82
CA MET A 1 6.33 66.92 41.90
C MET A 1 5.92 67.29 40.49
N CYS A 2 6.63 68.26 39.92
CA CYS A 2 6.33 68.90 38.64
C CYS A 2 6.80 68.07 37.43
N ALA A 3 6.01 68.14 36.35
CA ALA A 3 6.32 68.37 34.92
C ALA A 3 7.41 67.50 34.23
N THR A 4 7.33 67.12 32.95
CA THR A 4 7.06 67.94 31.75
C THR A 4 6.67 67.10 30.51
N SER A 5 6.08 67.79 29.54
CA SER A 5 5.96 67.46 28.10
C SER A 5 7.31 67.18 27.42
N ASP A 6 7.35 66.48 26.28
CA ASP A 6 7.33 67.12 24.95
C ASP A 6 7.67 66.22 23.74
N SER A 7 7.10 66.65 22.60
CA SER A 7 7.66 66.66 21.24
C SER A 7 7.79 65.40 20.35
N ARG A 8 7.06 65.51 19.23
CA ARG A 8 7.19 64.86 17.91
C ARG A 8 8.63 64.89 17.35
N ARG A 9 9.00 63.88 16.57
CA ARG A 9 9.80 64.01 15.32
C ARG A 9 9.60 62.81 14.40
N SER A 10 9.24 63.09 13.16
CA SER A 10 9.14 62.13 12.06
C SER A 10 10.51 61.69 11.58
N PHE A 11 10.65 60.43 11.15
CA PHE A 11 11.50 60.08 10.01
C PHE A 11 10.97 58.83 9.31
N LEU A 12 10.35 59.05 8.15
CA LEU A 12 10.28 58.08 7.06
C LEU A 12 11.71 57.87 6.53
N LYS A 13 12.17 56.61 6.44
CA LYS A 13 12.86 56.07 5.26
C LYS A 13 13.31 54.62 5.46
N ASN A 14 13.02 53.84 4.42
CA ASN A 14 13.79 52.71 3.90
C ASN A 14 13.89 51.44 4.76
N GLY A 15 12.94 50.52 4.50
CA GLY A 15 13.11 49.09 4.74
C GLY A 15 12.78 48.32 3.47
N LEU A 16 13.72 48.32 2.51
CA LEU A 16 13.79 47.29 1.47
C LEU A 16 14.02 45.95 2.18
N LEU A 17 12.97 45.17 2.40
CA LEU A 17 13.10 43.79 2.87
C LEU A 17 13.13 42.85 1.67
N PHE A 18 14.36 42.47 1.36
CA PHE A 18 14.79 41.30 0.61
C PHE A 18 13.67 40.31 0.25
N LEU A 19 13.44 40.17 -1.06
CA LEU A 19 13.01 38.94 -1.70
C LEU A 19 14.10 37.87 -1.47
N GLY A 20 14.15 37.33 -0.25
CA GLY A 20 14.91 36.14 0.08
C GLY A 20 14.10 34.92 -0.31
N ALA A 21 14.39 34.35 -1.49
CA ALA A 21 13.97 33.00 -1.82
C ALA A 21 14.43 32.05 -0.70
N VAL A 22 13.48 31.59 0.12
CA VAL A 22 13.78 30.62 1.18
C VAL A 22 14.14 29.28 0.51
N PRO A 23 15.31 28.68 0.82
CA PRO A 23 15.75 27.46 0.17
C PRO A 23 14.80 26.30 0.50
N LEU A 24 14.40 25.55 -0.52
CA LEU A 24 13.89 24.18 -0.37
C LEU A 24 14.96 23.32 0.33
N ALA A 25 14.92 23.24 1.66
CA ALA A 25 15.74 22.39 2.50
C ALA A 25 14.80 21.54 3.38
N ARG A 26 14.95 20.24 3.57
CA ARG A 26 15.93 19.23 3.17
C ARG A 26 15.13 17.92 3.06
N ARG A 27 15.07 17.33 1.87
CA ARG A 27 14.60 15.95 1.66
C ARG A 27 15.54 14.97 2.38
N SER A 28 15.02 13.80 2.77
CA SER A 28 15.78 12.64 3.24
C SER A 28 17.19 12.60 2.63
N SER A 29 18.21 12.75 3.48
CA SER A 29 19.62 12.87 3.08
C SER A 29 20.21 11.59 2.50
N MET A 30 19.44 10.52 2.35
CA MET A 30 19.96 9.21 1.95
C MET A 30 20.13 9.04 0.44
N PHE A 31 19.44 9.83 -0.41
CA PHE A 31 19.41 9.62 -1.87
C PHE A 31 19.98 10.72 -2.76
N ARG A 32 20.54 11.80 -2.20
CA ARG A 32 21.27 12.80 -3.02
C ARG A 32 22.58 12.26 -3.62
N GLY A 33 22.94 10.98 -3.42
CA GLY A 33 24.21 10.41 -3.86
C GLY A 33 24.15 9.11 -4.65
N ALA A 34 23.00 8.44 -4.78
CA ALA A 34 22.91 7.22 -5.58
C ALA A 34 22.97 7.59 -7.08
N THR A 35 24.09 7.28 -7.72
CA THR A 35 24.34 7.58 -9.15
C THR A 35 24.18 6.36 -10.03
N GLU A 36 24.12 5.16 -9.44
CA GLU A 36 23.94 3.91 -10.15
C GLU A 36 23.17 2.87 -9.32
N VAL A 37 22.59 1.89 -10.01
CA VAL A 37 22.03 0.67 -9.43
C VAL A 37 22.47 -0.54 -10.24
N GLU A 38 22.96 -1.59 -9.56
CA GLU A 38 23.27 -2.87 -10.19
C GLU A 38 22.00 -3.71 -10.32
N VAL A 39 21.78 -4.28 -11.50
CA VAL A 39 20.65 -5.16 -11.83
C VAL A 39 21.21 -6.51 -12.24
N ILE A 40 20.69 -7.58 -11.63
CA ILE A 40 21.05 -8.95 -11.98
C ILE A 40 20.02 -9.45 -12.99
N LEU A 41 20.49 -9.92 -14.14
CA LEU A 41 19.68 -10.47 -15.22
C LEU A 41 19.84 -11.98 -15.24
N GLU A 42 18.73 -12.71 -15.28
CA GLU A 42 18.72 -14.18 -15.26
C GLU A 42 17.84 -14.69 -16.40
N GLY A 43 18.45 -15.40 -17.34
CA GLY A 43 17.75 -16.13 -18.39
C GLY A 43 16.91 -17.27 -17.79
N ARG A 44 15.67 -17.39 -18.25
CA ARG A 44 14.67 -18.33 -17.72
C ARG A 44 14.10 -19.29 -18.77
N ALA A 45 14.22 -18.94 -20.05
CA ALA A 45 13.76 -19.80 -21.14
C ALA A 45 14.72 -21.00 -21.33
N ALA A 46 14.22 -22.09 -21.91
CA ALA A 46 15.06 -23.27 -22.22
C ALA A 46 15.96 -23.03 -23.44
N ASP A 47 15.56 -22.13 -24.33
CA ASP A 47 16.15 -21.83 -25.63
C ASP A 47 16.74 -20.42 -25.67
N LEU A 48 17.61 -20.09 -24.71
CA LEU A 48 18.20 -18.75 -24.60
C LEU A 48 19.19 -18.46 -25.74
N GLY A 49 19.14 -17.24 -26.25
CA GLY A 49 20.12 -16.70 -27.19
C GLY A 49 20.29 -15.20 -27.02
N ASN A 50 20.19 -14.46 -28.13
CA ASN A 50 20.14 -13.00 -28.08
C ASN A 50 18.73 -12.54 -27.68
N GLU A 51 18.54 -12.32 -26.38
CA GLU A 51 17.24 -12.00 -25.79
C GLU A 51 17.02 -10.48 -25.72
N LEU A 52 15.76 -10.08 -25.85
CA LEU A 52 15.35 -8.73 -25.49
C LEU A 52 15.07 -8.68 -23.97
N VAL A 53 15.98 -8.03 -23.24
CA VAL A 53 15.80 -7.71 -21.83
C VAL A 53 14.78 -6.58 -21.70
N SER A 54 13.78 -6.74 -20.83
CA SER A 54 12.75 -5.73 -20.57
C SER A 54 12.34 -5.74 -19.10
N PHE A 55 12.45 -4.61 -18.42
CA PHE A 55 12.00 -4.47 -17.02
C PHE A 55 11.65 -3.03 -16.67
N GLY A 56 10.80 -2.89 -15.65
CA GLY A 56 10.51 -1.62 -14.98
C GLY A 56 11.51 -1.36 -13.86
N LEU A 57 11.99 -0.12 -13.77
CA LEU A 57 12.90 0.35 -12.74
C LEU A 57 12.21 1.46 -11.93
N PRO A 58 11.59 1.12 -10.79
CA PRO A 58 10.93 2.11 -9.94
C PRO A 58 11.97 3.04 -9.32
N LEU A 59 11.62 4.31 -9.18
CA LEU A 59 12.50 5.39 -8.73
C LEU A 59 11.92 6.09 -7.49
N PRO A 60 12.77 6.48 -6.52
CA PRO A 60 12.31 7.25 -5.37
C PRO A 60 11.60 8.56 -5.75
N PRO A 61 10.66 9.04 -4.93
CA PRO A 61 10.02 10.34 -5.15
C PRO A 61 11.02 11.48 -5.34
N GLY A 62 10.91 12.17 -6.47
CA GLY A 62 11.75 13.32 -6.76
C GLY A 62 13.18 13.00 -7.22
N PHE A 63 13.48 11.74 -7.55
CA PHE A 63 14.82 11.29 -7.95
C PHE A 63 15.21 11.74 -9.37
N LEU A 64 14.38 11.47 -10.37
CA LEU A 64 14.69 11.75 -11.78
C LEU A 64 13.51 12.41 -12.50
N THR A 65 13.77 13.42 -13.35
CA THR A 65 12.72 14.09 -14.13
C THR A 65 12.84 13.87 -15.64
N ASP A 66 13.98 13.40 -16.14
CA ASP A 66 14.23 13.20 -17.57
C ASP A 66 14.83 11.81 -17.83
N PRO A 67 14.16 10.92 -18.58
CA PRO A 67 14.67 9.57 -18.86
C PRO A 67 15.91 9.58 -19.79
N ARG A 68 16.23 10.70 -20.44
CA ARG A 68 17.45 10.86 -21.27
C ARG A 68 18.72 10.91 -20.43
N GLN A 69 18.60 11.11 -19.11
CA GLN A 69 19.71 11.12 -18.17
C GLN A 69 20.02 9.73 -17.59
N VAL A 70 19.69 8.67 -18.33
CA VAL A 70 19.86 7.28 -17.89
C VAL A 70 20.66 6.50 -18.92
N ARG A 71 21.69 5.78 -18.45
CA ARG A 71 22.57 4.92 -19.24
C ARG A 71 22.51 3.49 -18.72
N VAL A 72 22.68 2.53 -19.61
CA VAL A 72 22.86 1.11 -19.26
C VAL A 72 24.30 0.73 -19.56
N ILE A 73 25.03 0.27 -18.55
CA ILE A 73 26.43 -0.12 -18.64
C ILE A 73 26.52 -1.63 -18.41
N ALA A 74 27.11 -2.35 -19.36
CA ALA A 74 27.37 -3.77 -19.22
C ALA A 74 28.52 -4.03 -18.22
N GLU A 75 28.68 -5.28 -17.80
CA GLU A 75 29.72 -5.70 -16.84
C GLU A 75 31.15 -5.35 -17.31
N ASN A 76 31.38 -5.32 -18.62
CA ASN A 76 32.67 -4.90 -19.22
C ASN A 76 32.90 -3.37 -19.23
N GLY A 77 32.01 -2.58 -18.62
CA GLY A 77 32.09 -1.12 -18.54
C GLY A 77 31.62 -0.36 -19.79
N GLN A 78 31.19 -1.06 -20.84
CA GLN A 78 30.70 -0.42 -22.06
C GLN A 78 29.22 -0.04 -21.95
N GLU A 79 28.86 1.11 -22.52
CA GLU A 79 27.46 1.49 -22.67
C GLU A 79 26.75 0.60 -23.68
N VAL A 80 25.59 0.09 -23.29
CA VAL A 80 24.68 -0.71 -24.11
C VAL A 80 23.69 0.21 -24.81
N THR A 81 23.40 -0.08 -26.08
CA THR A 81 22.29 0.58 -26.79
C THR A 81 20.97 0.14 -26.18
N ALA A 82 20.30 1.07 -25.48
CA ALA A 82 19.06 0.80 -24.78
C ALA A 82 17.96 1.79 -25.18
N ALA A 83 16.72 1.31 -25.19
CA ALA A 83 15.52 2.13 -25.22
C ALA A 83 15.01 2.31 -23.79
N ILE A 84 14.79 3.55 -23.38
CA ILE A 84 14.30 3.87 -22.02
C ILE A 84 13.20 4.90 -22.11
N ARG A 85 12.07 4.62 -21.44
CA ARG A 85 10.87 5.48 -21.42
C ARG A 85 10.38 5.64 -19.99
N SER A 86 9.84 6.81 -19.66
CA SER A 86 9.07 7.00 -18.42
C SER A 86 7.74 6.24 -18.50
N LEU A 87 7.44 5.41 -17.50
CA LEU A 87 6.15 4.73 -17.40
C LEU A 87 5.10 5.69 -16.83
N GLU A 88 5.33 6.20 -15.62
CA GLU A 88 4.42 7.14 -14.93
C GLU A 88 5.21 8.15 -14.10
N PRO A 89 4.64 9.33 -13.82
CA PRO A 89 5.17 10.25 -12.83
C PRO A 89 4.67 9.89 -11.41
N TRP A 90 5.39 10.38 -10.40
CA TRP A 90 4.90 10.49 -9.04
C TRP A 90 3.77 11.51 -8.98
N ARG A 91 2.65 11.15 -8.33
CA ARG A 91 1.46 11.98 -8.25
C ARG A 91 1.14 12.42 -6.82
N ILE A 92 2.03 13.22 -6.25
CA ILE A 92 2.01 13.64 -4.85
C ILE A 92 1.37 15.01 -4.72
N GLY A 93 0.42 15.17 -3.79
CA GLY A 93 -0.29 16.41 -3.53
C GLY A 93 -1.33 16.77 -4.60
N GLY A 94 -1.82 15.79 -5.37
CA GLY A 94 -2.75 16.02 -6.46
C GLY A 94 -2.12 16.64 -7.72
N ARG A 95 -0.81 16.49 -7.90
CA ARG A 95 -0.05 17.00 -9.06
C ARG A 95 0.96 15.96 -9.56
N ASP A 96 1.28 16.03 -10.85
CA ASP A 96 2.38 15.26 -11.43
C ASP A 96 3.74 15.80 -10.96
N GLY A 97 4.73 14.91 -10.87
CA GLY A 97 6.07 15.20 -10.39
C GLY A 97 7.15 14.45 -11.17
N ALA A 98 8.21 14.05 -10.46
CA ALA A 98 9.31 13.27 -11.02
C ALA A 98 8.86 11.91 -11.55
N ILE A 99 9.68 11.28 -12.38
CA ILE A 99 9.45 9.92 -12.90
C ILE A 99 9.35 8.94 -11.72
N ARG A 100 8.31 8.10 -11.76
CA ARG A 100 8.06 7.03 -10.78
C ARG A 100 8.69 5.71 -11.19
N SER A 101 8.67 5.38 -12.47
CA SER A 101 9.34 4.20 -12.99
C SER A 101 9.77 4.39 -14.43
N LEU A 102 10.85 3.72 -14.81
CA LEU A 102 11.37 3.67 -16.18
C LEU A 102 11.13 2.27 -16.74
N LEU A 103 10.71 2.18 -18.00
CA LEU A 103 10.89 0.96 -18.78
C LEU A 103 12.29 0.99 -19.39
N VAL A 104 13.06 -0.07 -19.17
CA VAL A 104 14.41 -0.26 -19.74
C VAL A 104 14.39 -1.48 -20.65
N GLN A 105 14.79 -1.30 -21.92
CA GLN A 105 14.90 -2.38 -22.90
C GLN A 105 16.22 -2.36 -23.66
N PHE A 106 16.85 -3.52 -23.81
CA PHE A 106 18.06 -3.72 -24.62
C PHE A 106 18.26 -5.20 -24.95
N LYS A 107 19.10 -5.49 -25.95
CA LYS A 107 19.46 -6.86 -26.32
C LYS A 107 20.68 -7.33 -25.53
N SER A 108 20.67 -8.58 -25.06
CA SER A 108 21.85 -9.24 -24.49
C SER A 108 21.87 -10.72 -24.85
N ASP A 109 23.07 -11.28 -25.01
CA ASP A 109 23.26 -12.69 -25.38
C ASP A 109 23.42 -13.57 -24.15
N PHE A 110 22.45 -14.45 -23.91
CA PHE A 110 22.41 -15.41 -22.80
C PHE A 110 22.83 -16.83 -23.20
N ALA A 111 23.28 -17.07 -24.43
CA ALA A 111 23.62 -18.42 -24.91
C ALA A 111 24.74 -19.09 -24.11
N ARG A 112 25.71 -18.31 -23.59
CA ARG A 112 26.87 -18.81 -22.84
C ARG A 112 26.83 -18.50 -21.36
N GLN A 113 26.17 -17.41 -20.98
CA GLN A 113 26.14 -16.91 -19.61
C GLN A 113 24.69 -16.60 -19.24
N PRO A 114 23.99 -17.51 -18.54
CA PRO A 114 22.58 -17.36 -18.21
C PRO A 114 22.33 -16.29 -17.13
N THR A 115 23.36 -15.86 -16.40
CA THR A 115 23.27 -14.80 -15.38
C THR A 115 24.27 -13.69 -15.67
N GLN A 116 23.78 -12.47 -15.84
CA GLN A 116 24.58 -11.30 -16.20
C GLN A 116 24.29 -10.13 -15.27
N LYS A 117 25.21 -9.18 -15.22
CA LYS A 117 25.03 -7.93 -14.47
C LYS A 117 25.05 -6.73 -15.39
N VAL A 118 24.19 -5.77 -15.11
CA VAL A 118 24.24 -4.44 -15.73
C VAL A 118 24.12 -3.37 -14.66
N LYS A 119 24.70 -2.21 -14.92
CA LYS A 119 24.52 -1.01 -14.10
C LYS A 119 23.62 -0.03 -14.82
N ILE A 120 22.62 0.47 -14.12
CA ILE A 120 21.83 1.60 -14.58
C ILE A 120 22.38 2.85 -13.94
N VAL A 121 22.91 3.77 -14.73
CA VAL A 121 23.57 5.00 -14.28
C VAL A 121 22.65 6.19 -14.55
N PHE A 122 22.47 7.04 -13.54
CA PHE A 122 21.56 8.18 -13.56
C PHE A 122 22.30 9.52 -13.66
N HIS A 123 21.55 10.59 -13.94
CA HIS A 123 22.04 11.97 -14.05
C HIS A 123 23.16 12.15 -15.08
N GLN A 124 23.22 11.26 -16.07
CA GLN A 124 24.18 11.31 -17.18
C GLN A 124 23.45 11.13 -18.50
N ALA A 125 23.65 12.05 -19.44
CA ALA A 125 23.04 11.96 -20.76
C ALA A 125 23.45 10.65 -21.48
N ARG A 126 22.48 9.96 -22.06
CA ARG A 126 22.73 8.76 -22.85
C ARG A 126 23.50 9.08 -24.14
N ARG A 127 24.46 8.24 -24.49
CA ARG A 127 25.24 8.33 -25.74
C ARG A 127 24.76 7.32 -26.78
N LYS A 128 24.23 6.16 -26.36
CA LYS A 128 23.68 5.12 -27.25
C LYS A 128 22.19 4.94 -27.02
N ASN A 129 21.35 5.41 -27.95
CA ASN A 129 19.90 5.31 -27.84
C ASN A 129 19.33 4.31 -28.86
N ALA A 130 18.40 3.46 -28.42
CA ALA A 130 17.44 2.82 -29.29
C ALA A 130 16.10 3.58 -29.22
N ASN A 131 15.42 3.73 -30.35
CA ASN A 131 14.15 4.45 -30.42
C ASN A 131 12.94 3.55 -30.18
N ASP A 132 13.06 2.25 -30.46
CA ASP A 132 11.92 1.34 -30.47
C ASP A 132 11.76 0.63 -29.12
N ILE A 133 10.59 0.81 -28.51
CA ILE A 133 10.12 0.03 -27.37
C ILE A 133 9.25 -1.10 -27.91
N VAL A 134 9.61 -2.34 -27.61
CA VAL A 134 8.83 -3.52 -27.95
C VAL A 134 7.80 -3.79 -26.84
N ARG A 135 6.63 -4.31 -27.23
CA ARG A 135 5.61 -4.73 -26.26
C ARG A 135 6.17 -5.82 -25.35
N VAL A 136 5.95 -5.67 -24.03
CA VAL A 136 6.41 -6.64 -23.02
C VAL A 136 5.89 -8.05 -23.29
N SER A 137 4.72 -8.21 -23.92
CA SER A 137 4.21 -9.53 -24.33
C SER A 137 5.17 -10.33 -25.21
N HIS A 138 6.07 -9.68 -25.97
CA HIS A 138 7.06 -10.36 -26.81
C HIS A 138 8.33 -10.76 -26.05
N THR A 139 8.45 -10.39 -24.77
CA THR A 139 9.59 -10.75 -23.91
C THR A 139 9.24 -11.84 -22.91
N LEU A 140 8.05 -12.44 -23.03
CA LEU A 140 7.52 -13.46 -22.13
C LEU A 140 7.78 -14.87 -22.67
N ILE A 141 7.78 -15.84 -21.76
CA ILE A 141 7.93 -17.26 -22.09
C ILE A 141 6.65 -17.79 -22.77
N ASP A 142 5.49 -17.29 -22.36
CA ASP A 142 4.16 -17.58 -22.91
C ASP A 142 3.40 -16.29 -23.17
N GLU A 143 2.45 -16.31 -24.11
CA GLU A 143 1.69 -15.12 -24.49
C GLU A 143 0.86 -14.57 -23.33
N GLU A 144 0.32 -15.44 -22.47
CA GLU A 144 -0.48 -15.05 -21.32
C GLU A 144 0.38 -14.44 -20.19
N GLY A 145 1.65 -14.83 -20.11
CA GLY A 145 2.65 -14.39 -19.14
C GLY A 145 2.68 -15.17 -17.83
N LEU A 146 1.97 -16.30 -17.74
CA LEU A 146 1.91 -17.11 -16.51
C LEU A 146 3.26 -17.74 -16.13
N LYS A 147 4.16 -17.93 -17.10
CA LYS A 147 5.54 -18.41 -16.87
C LYS A 147 6.52 -17.25 -16.66
N GLY A 148 6.09 -16.00 -16.83
CA GLY A 148 6.91 -14.81 -16.64
C GLY A 148 7.83 -14.50 -17.84
N PRO A 149 8.83 -13.60 -17.64
CA PRO A 149 9.69 -13.15 -18.71
C PRO A 149 10.77 -14.17 -19.07
N ARG A 150 11.22 -14.14 -20.34
CA ARG A 150 12.37 -14.94 -20.80
C ARG A 150 13.66 -14.57 -20.08
N VAL A 151 13.80 -13.30 -19.69
CA VAL A 151 14.88 -12.79 -18.83
C VAL A 151 14.26 -12.06 -17.64
N SER A 152 14.58 -12.51 -16.43
CA SER A 152 14.18 -11.84 -15.20
C SER A 152 15.23 -10.80 -14.79
N ALA A 153 14.79 -9.59 -14.44
CA ALA A 153 15.65 -8.56 -13.87
C ALA A 153 15.39 -8.45 -12.36
N ARG A 154 16.42 -8.66 -11.55
CA ARG A 154 16.38 -8.50 -10.10
C ARG A 154 17.04 -7.20 -9.69
N LEU A 155 16.26 -6.41 -8.95
CA LEU A 155 16.68 -5.15 -8.38
C LEU A 155 17.10 -5.35 -6.91
N PRO A 156 18.05 -4.57 -6.39
CA PRO A 156 18.44 -4.65 -4.98
C PRO A 156 17.25 -4.29 -4.08
N ALA A 157 17.06 -5.06 -3.00
CA ALA A 157 15.98 -4.84 -2.04
C ALA A 157 15.95 -3.42 -1.48
N GLN A 158 17.13 -2.87 -1.17
CA GLN A 158 17.24 -1.50 -0.67
C GLN A 158 16.67 -0.50 -1.68
N TRP A 159 17.10 -0.58 -2.95
CA TRP A 159 16.56 0.26 -4.02
C TRP A 159 15.04 0.15 -4.16
N LEU A 160 14.51 -1.08 -4.13
CA LEU A 160 13.07 -1.33 -4.21
C LEU A 160 12.32 -0.70 -3.03
N CYS A 161 12.80 -0.88 -1.79
CA CYS A 161 12.21 -0.24 -0.61
C CYS A 161 12.24 1.28 -0.70
N ASP A 162 13.35 1.86 -1.14
CA ASP A 162 13.53 3.32 -1.25
C ASP A 162 12.74 3.93 -2.41
N SER A 163 12.45 3.14 -3.44
CA SER A 163 11.58 3.54 -4.54
C SER A 163 10.13 3.74 -4.11
N TRP A 164 9.72 3.26 -2.93
CA TRP A 164 8.34 3.32 -2.45
C TRP A 164 7.32 2.69 -3.40
N ILE A 165 7.75 1.75 -4.26
CA ILE A 165 6.89 1.10 -5.26
C ILE A 165 5.67 0.41 -4.63
N VAL A 166 5.82 -0.12 -3.41
CA VAL A 166 4.74 -0.71 -2.59
C VAL A 166 4.53 0.06 -1.28
N GLY A 167 4.75 1.38 -1.34
CA GLY A 167 4.80 2.27 -0.18
C GLY A 167 6.11 2.16 0.61
N PRO A 168 6.25 2.92 1.71
CA PRO A 168 7.40 2.82 2.60
C PRO A 168 7.59 1.41 3.16
N GLN A 169 8.81 0.88 3.04
CA GLN A 169 9.21 -0.47 3.46
C GLN A 169 10.62 -0.44 4.06
N THR A 170 10.98 -1.52 4.75
CA THR A 170 12.36 -1.79 5.22
C THR A 170 12.88 -3.05 4.56
N SER A 171 14.10 -3.05 4.01
CA SER A 171 14.73 -4.25 3.46
C SER A 171 14.98 -5.30 4.54
N THR A 172 14.94 -6.59 4.21
CA THR A 172 15.13 -7.67 5.20
C THR A 172 16.51 -7.61 5.87
N ILE A 173 17.53 -7.19 5.14
CA ILE A 173 18.89 -6.94 5.65
C ILE A 173 18.88 -5.88 6.76
N SER A 174 17.94 -4.93 6.70
CA SER A 174 17.82 -3.82 7.65
C SER A 174 16.74 -4.03 8.71
N SER A 175 16.09 -5.19 8.79
CA SER A 175 14.97 -5.41 9.71
C SER A 175 15.37 -5.39 11.20
N GLY A 176 16.63 -5.69 11.53
CA GLY A 176 17.15 -5.64 12.89
C GLY A 176 16.34 -6.49 13.87
N ALA A 177 15.89 -5.90 14.98
CA ALA A 177 15.08 -6.57 16.01
C ALA A 177 13.72 -7.10 15.51
N TYR A 178 13.29 -6.71 14.31
CA TYR A 178 12.03 -7.16 13.71
C TYR A 178 12.23 -8.24 12.63
N SER A 179 13.43 -8.80 12.48
CA SER A 179 13.70 -9.93 11.59
C SER A 179 12.84 -11.19 11.84
N PRO A 180 12.24 -11.44 13.03
CA PRO A 180 11.26 -12.52 13.17
C PRO A 180 10.04 -12.39 12.23
N TYR A 181 9.71 -11.18 11.79
CA TYR A 181 8.66 -10.99 10.76
C TYR A 181 9.08 -11.58 9.41
N ASP A 182 10.33 -11.38 9.01
CA ASP A 182 10.84 -11.91 7.75
C ASP A 182 10.94 -13.44 7.81
N GLN A 183 11.34 -14.00 8.96
CA GLN A 183 11.29 -15.45 9.20
C GLN A 183 9.86 -15.99 9.15
N PHE A 184 8.89 -15.24 9.68
CA PHE A 184 7.47 -15.57 9.60
C PHE A 184 6.96 -15.59 8.15
N VAL A 185 7.38 -14.63 7.32
CA VAL A 185 7.11 -14.63 5.87
C VAL A 185 7.72 -15.88 5.20
N GLU A 186 9.02 -16.12 5.42
CA GLU A 186 9.76 -17.22 4.80
C GLU A 186 9.16 -18.60 5.14
N LYS A 187 8.85 -18.82 6.41
CA LYS A 187 8.22 -20.06 6.91
C LYS A 187 6.93 -20.39 6.16
N ASN A 188 6.12 -19.37 5.85
CA ASN A 188 4.78 -19.56 5.30
C ASN A 188 4.72 -19.45 3.77
N PHE A 189 5.78 -18.96 3.12
CA PHE A 189 5.75 -18.72 1.68
C PHE A 189 5.51 -19.99 0.86
N ALA A 190 6.21 -21.08 1.16
CA ALA A 190 6.11 -22.32 0.38
C ALA A 190 4.67 -22.89 0.37
N GLY A 191 4.00 -22.91 1.52
CA GLY A 191 2.60 -23.37 1.62
C GLY A 191 1.63 -22.47 0.85
N SER A 192 1.92 -21.18 0.74
CA SER A 192 1.08 -20.24 -0.02
C SER A 192 1.03 -20.55 -1.53
N LEU A 193 2.06 -21.22 -2.08
CA LEU A 193 2.19 -21.50 -3.51
C LEU A 193 1.17 -22.54 -4.00
N ALA A 194 0.63 -23.37 -3.11
CA ALA A 194 -0.41 -24.35 -3.43
C ALA A 194 -1.68 -23.71 -4.02
N TYR A 195 -1.86 -22.40 -3.83
CA TYR A 195 -3.06 -21.67 -4.22
C TYR A 195 -2.82 -20.70 -5.39
N LEU A 196 -1.66 -20.73 -6.04
CA LEU A 196 -1.30 -19.81 -7.14
C LEU A 196 -2.23 -19.87 -8.35
N ASP A 197 -2.78 -21.06 -8.63
CA ASP A 197 -3.69 -21.32 -9.76
C ASP A 197 -5.14 -21.56 -9.31
N SER A 198 -5.45 -21.29 -8.04
CA SER A 198 -6.72 -21.70 -7.45
C SER A 198 -7.93 -21.12 -8.17
N LYS A 199 -8.91 -21.98 -8.45
CA LYS A 199 -10.22 -21.57 -8.97
C LYS A 199 -11.24 -21.25 -7.88
N VAL A 200 -10.84 -21.36 -6.61
CA VAL A 200 -11.68 -21.01 -5.46
C VAL A 200 -11.47 -19.54 -5.15
N TYR A 201 -12.50 -18.71 -5.37
CA TYR A 201 -12.37 -17.26 -5.24
C TYR A 201 -11.88 -16.82 -3.86
N SER A 202 -12.29 -17.50 -2.79
CA SER A 202 -12.02 -17.06 -1.41
C SER A 202 -10.53 -17.15 -1.05
N GLU A 203 -9.75 -17.94 -1.79
CA GLU A 203 -8.30 -18.08 -1.65
C GLU A 203 -7.52 -16.90 -2.24
N TRP A 204 -8.20 -16.09 -3.06
CA TRP A 204 -7.71 -14.83 -3.62
C TRP A 204 -8.11 -13.61 -2.80
N LEU A 205 -8.89 -13.78 -1.72
CA LEU A 205 -9.21 -12.67 -0.83
C LEU A 205 -7.92 -12.12 -0.20
N PHE A 206 -7.83 -10.79 -0.06
CA PHE A 206 -6.64 -10.07 0.44
C PHE A 206 -5.45 -9.91 -0.51
N ASP A 207 -5.72 -9.80 -1.81
CA ASP A 207 -4.73 -9.41 -2.84
C ASP A 207 -3.38 -10.14 -2.70
N ARG A 208 -3.43 -11.46 -2.86
CA ARG A 208 -2.27 -12.36 -2.87
C ARG A 208 -1.13 -11.83 -3.76
N THR A 209 -1.47 -11.21 -4.89
CA THR A 209 -0.49 -10.66 -5.82
C THR A 209 0.33 -9.55 -5.19
N THR A 210 -0.30 -8.57 -4.53
CA THR A 210 0.47 -7.52 -3.83
C THR A 210 1.32 -8.09 -2.69
N VAL A 211 0.84 -9.12 -1.99
CA VAL A 211 1.61 -9.79 -0.93
C VAL A 211 2.96 -10.27 -1.46
N TYR A 212 2.96 -11.01 -2.59
CA TYR A 212 4.21 -11.48 -3.20
C TYR A 212 5.12 -10.34 -3.67
N TYR A 213 4.55 -9.26 -4.23
CA TYR A 213 5.36 -8.09 -4.58
C TYR A 213 5.99 -7.41 -3.37
N LYS A 214 5.28 -7.30 -2.25
CA LYS A 214 5.83 -6.74 -1.01
C LYS A 214 6.99 -7.59 -0.47
N MET A 215 6.90 -8.91 -0.58
CA MET A 215 7.98 -9.82 -0.21
C MET A 215 9.19 -9.67 -1.14
N TYR A 216 8.97 -9.59 -2.45
CA TYR A 216 10.03 -9.30 -3.42
C TYR A 216 10.71 -7.97 -3.14
N VAL A 217 9.95 -6.89 -2.89
CA VAL A 217 10.52 -5.57 -2.61
C VAL A 217 11.44 -5.59 -1.40
N ARG A 218 11.05 -6.29 -0.34
CA ARG A 218 11.84 -6.36 0.90
C ARG A 218 13.10 -7.22 0.77
N THR A 219 13.11 -8.22 -0.13
CA THR A 219 14.16 -9.26 -0.20
C THR A 219 15.04 -9.18 -1.45
N GLY A 220 14.51 -8.67 -2.57
CA GLY A 220 15.11 -8.78 -3.90
C GLY A 220 15.16 -10.23 -4.44
N GLU A 221 14.51 -11.19 -3.77
CA GLU A 221 14.61 -12.61 -4.10
C GLU A 221 13.67 -13.05 -5.22
N ARG A 222 14.20 -13.87 -6.13
CA ARG A 222 13.51 -14.29 -7.35
C ARG A 222 12.22 -15.07 -7.09
N LYS A 223 12.19 -15.93 -6.07
CA LYS A 223 11.04 -16.80 -5.77
C LYS A 223 9.75 -16.00 -5.54
N PHE A 224 9.85 -14.86 -4.86
CA PHE A 224 8.72 -13.97 -4.65
C PHE A 224 8.31 -13.22 -5.93
N LEU A 225 9.29 -12.81 -6.73
CA LEU A 225 9.03 -12.17 -8.01
C LEU A 225 8.30 -13.11 -8.97
N ASP A 226 8.77 -14.36 -9.09
CA ASP A 226 8.17 -15.37 -9.97
C ASP A 226 6.71 -15.67 -9.55
N ALA A 227 6.44 -15.81 -8.24
CA ALA A 227 5.09 -15.97 -7.71
C ALA A 227 4.21 -14.73 -7.97
N ALA A 228 4.76 -13.52 -7.81
CA ALA A 228 4.05 -12.27 -8.06
C ALA A 228 3.68 -12.09 -9.54
N TYR A 229 4.59 -12.42 -10.46
CA TYR A 229 4.33 -12.44 -11.90
C TYR A 229 3.16 -13.37 -12.20
N HIS A 230 3.27 -14.63 -11.80
CA HIS A 230 2.23 -15.62 -12.05
C HIS A 230 0.87 -15.15 -11.52
N ALA A 231 0.81 -14.71 -10.25
CA ALA A 231 -0.42 -14.22 -9.62
C ALA A 231 -1.00 -12.97 -10.31
N ALA A 232 -0.15 -12.04 -10.79
CA ALA A 232 -0.59 -10.86 -11.54
C ALA A 232 -1.23 -11.25 -12.87
N HIS A 233 -0.61 -12.16 -13.63
CA HIS A 233 -1.17 -12.66 -14.87
C HIS A 233 -2.45 -13.47 -14.64
N PHE A 234 -2.52 -14.29 -13.58
CA PHE A 234 -3.73 -15.00 -13.21
C PHE A 234 -4.90 -14.04 -12.93
N VAL A 235 -4.69 -13.05 -12.04
CA VAL A 235 -5.73 -12.05 -11.71
C VAL A 235 -6.16 -11.28 -12.95
N ARG A 236 -5.20 -10.90 -13.82
CA ARG A 236 -5.48 -10.22 -15.09
C ARG A 236 -6.41 -11.04 -15.99
N LEU A 237 -6.11 -12.32 -16.17
CA LEU A 237 -6.92 -13.24 -16.99
C LEU A 237 -8.31 -13.49 -16.41
N HIS A 238 -8.46 -13.39 -15.08
CA HIS A 238 -9.73 -13.51 -14.38
C HIS A 238 -10.35 -12.15 -14.04
N THR A 239 -10.07 -11.12 -14.85
CA THR A 239 -10.73 -9.82 -14.73
C THR A 239 -11.69 -9.61 -15.89
N LYS A 240 -12.93 -9.25 -15.58
CA LYS A 240 -13.96 -8.98 -16.59
C LYS A 240 -13.57 -7.73 -17.40
N ALA A 241 -13.39 -7.87 -18.71
CA ALA A 241 -12.93 -6.78 -19.57
C ALA A 241 -14.03 -5.78 -19.95
N GLU A 242 -15.28 -6.23 -20.06
CA GLU A 242 -16.37 -5.46 -20.68
C GLU A 242 -17.66 -5.47 -19.86
N GLY A 243 -18.58 -4.56 -20.23
CA GLY A 243 -19.91 -4.43 -19.63
C GLY A 243 -19.94 -3.58 -18.35
N PRO A 244 -21.10 -3.51 -17.69
CA PRO A 244 -21.31 -2.65 -16.51
C PRO A 244 -20.44 -3.03 -15.31
N ASP A 245 -19.98 -4.28 -15.26
CA ASP A 245 -19.10 -4.80 -14.21
C ASP A 245 -17.66 -5.04 -14.72
N ALA A 246 -17.22 -4.36 -15.78
CA ALA A 246 -15.81 -4.39 -16.17
C ALA A 246 -14.91 -4.03 -14.97
N GLY A 247 -13.84 -4.80 -14.76
CA GLY A 247 -12.91 -4.68 -13.65
C GLY A 247 -13.15 -5.66 -12.49
N ILE A 248 -14.24 -6.43 -12.46
CA ILE A 248 -14.48 -7.42 -11.39
C ILE A 248 -13.66 -8.69 -11.58
N PHE A 249 -13.37 -9.37 -10.48
CA PHE A 249 -12.80 -10.72 -10.49
C PHE A 249 -13.86 -11.75 -10.88
N THR A 250 -13.65 -12.43 -12.00
CA THR A 250 -14.66 -13.29 -12.64
C THR A 250 -15.04 -14.50 -11.79
N LEU A 251 -14.14 -15.02 -10.96
CA LEU A 251 -14.42 -16.16 -10.09
C LEU A 251 -15.34 -15.84 -8.91
N LYS A 252 -15.49 -14.56 -8.52
CA LYS A 252 -16.40 -14.12 -7.45
C LYS A 252 -17.67 -13.46 -7.98
N GLY A 253 -17.55 -12.65 -9.03
CA GLY A 253 -18.62 -11.73 -9.44
C GLY A 253 -18.44 -10.32 -8.85
N PRO A 254 -19.51 -9.50 -8.81
CA PRO A 254 -19.44 -8.07 -8.50
C PRO A 254 -19.24 -7.79 -7.00
N ASP A 255 -18.01 -7.98 -6.54
CA ASP A 255 -17.59 -7.75 -5.17
C ASP A 255 -16.28 -6.96 -5.14
N LEU A 256 -16.35 -5.76 -4.56
CA LEU A 256 -15.24 -4.82 -4.54
C LEU A 256 -14.02 -5.35 -3.77
N LYS A 257 -14.20 -6.31 -2.85
CA LYS A 257 -13.11 -6.89 -2.06
C LYS A 257 -12.14 -7.72 -2.89
N TYR A 258 -12.51 -8.09 -4.11
CA TYR A 258 -11.68 -8.87 -5.05
C TYR A 258 -11.16 -8.02 -6.21
N VAL A 259 -11.31 -6.69 -6.13
CA VAL A 259 -10.88 -5.76 -7.18
C VAL A 259 -9.55 -5.15 -6.77
N TYR A 260 -8.46 -5.53 -7.45
CA TYR A 260 -7.08 -5.24 -7.03
C TYR A 260 -6.28 -4.35 -8.01
N PRO A 261 -6.65 -3.06 -8.20
CA PRO A 261 -5.90 -2.15 -9.05
C PRO A 261 -4.43 -2.01 -8.65
N ARG A 262 -4.15 -2.11 -7.34
CA ARG A 262 -2.79 -2.04 -6.79
C ARG A 262 -1.86 -3.09 -7.40
N ALA A 263 -2.28 -4.35 -7.43
CA ALA A 263 -1.48 -5.44 -7.96
C ALA A 263 -1.12 -5.22 -9.43
N MET A 264 -2.09 -4.80 -10.24
CA MET A 264 -1.90 -4.52 -11.66
C MET A 264 -0.96 -3.32 -11.87
N HIS A 265 -1.11 -2.28 -11.06
CA HIS A 265 -0.28 -1.09 -11.12
C HIS A 265 1.17 -1.35 -10.69
N ILE A 266 1.39 -2.12 -9.60
CA ILE A 266 2.74 -2.54 -9.19
C ILE A 266 3.40 -3.37 -10.30
N HIS A 267 2.66 -4.34 -10.87
CA HIS A 267 3.16 -5.13 -11.99
C HIS A 267 3.58 -4.22 -13.15
N TYR A 268 2.70 -3.32 -13.60
CA TYR A 268 3.04 -2.37 -14.66
C TYR A 268 4.31 -1.57 -14.37
N LEU A 269 4.45 -1.02 -13.16
CA LEU A 269 5.62 -0.22 -12.81
C LEU A 269 6.92 -1.05 -12.69
N LEU A 270 6.84 -2.35 -12.43
CA LEU A 270 7.98 -3.27 -12.37
C LEU A 270 8.31 -3.94 -13.71
N THR A 271 7.42 -3.91 -14.69
CA THR A 271 7.58 -4.66 -15.96
C THR A 271 7.43 -3.82 -17.22
N GLY A 272 6.65 -2.74 -17.15
CA GLY A 272 6.15 -1.98 -18.30
C GLY A 272 5.02 -2.67 -19.07
N ASP A 273 4.42 -3.74 -18.54
CA ASP A 273 3.35 -4.47 -19.24
C ASP A 273 2.04 -3.66 -19.27
N GLU A 274 1.80 -3.00 -20.39
CA GLU A 274 0.60 -2.19 -20.64
C GLU A 274 -0.72 -2.97 -20.46
N ARG A 275 -0.71 -4.31 -20.58
CA ARG A 275 -1.92 -5.13 -20.34
C ARG A 275 -2.33 -5.09 -18.86
N ALA A 276 -1.35 -5.03 -17.96
CA ALA A 276 -1.61 -4.83 -16.54
C ALA A 276 -2.14 -3.42 -16.29
N LEU A 277 -1.55 -2.38 -16.91
CA LEU A 277 -2.05 -1.00 -16.78
C LEU A 277 -3.51 -0.86 -17.22
N VAL A 278 -3.87 -1.43 -18.38
CA VAL A 278 -5.24 -1.41 -18.90
C VAL A 278 -6.20 -2.09 -17.91
N THR A 279 -5.82 -3.27 -17.40
CA THR A 279 -6.63 -4.03 -16.45
C THR A 279 -6.79 -3.27 -15.13
N GLY A 280 -5.71 -2.71 -14.59
CA GLY A 280 -5.72 -1.90 -13.38
C GLY A 280 -6.63 -0.68 -13.51
N LYS A 281 -6.63 -0.01 -14.67
CA LYS A 281 -7.54 1.12 -14.95
C LYS A 281 -9.00 0.69 -14.97
N LEU A 282 -9.34 -0.48 -15.53
CA LEU A 282 -10.71 -1.03 -15.47
C LEU A 282 -11.14 -1.31 -14.02
N MET A 283 -10.28 -1.98 -13.26
CA MET A 283 -10.52 -2.23 -11.83
C MET A 283 -10.72 -0.93 -11.03
N ALA A 284 -9.89 0.08 -11.27
CA ALA A 284 -9.99 1.37 -10.59
C ALA A 284 -11.29 2.11 -10.94
N GLN A 285 -11.73 2.05 -12.21
CA GLN A 285 -13.00 2.60 -12.63
C GLN A 285 -14.19 1.91 -11.95
N TYR A 286 -14.13 0.58 -11.75
CA TYR A 286 -15.14 -0.14 -10.97
C TYR A 286 -15.19 0.39 -9.53
N CYS A 287 -14.04 0.52 -8.86
CA CYS A 287 -13.97 1.10 -7.51
C CYS A 287 -14.54 2.52 -7.46
N MET A 288 -14.18 3.38 -8.43
CA MET A 288 -14.70 4.75 -8.53
C MET A 288 -16.23 4.80 -8.60
N LYS A 289 -16.84 3.92 -9.40
CA LYS A 289 -18.30 3.85 -9.58
C LYS A 289 -19.02 3.30 -8.35
N LYS A 290 -18.44 2.31 -7.67
CA LYS A 290 -19.10 1.59 -6.58
C LYS A 290 -18.81 2.16 -5.19
N GLN A 291 -17.77 2.98 -5.04
CA GLN A 291 -17.38 3.50 -3.74
C GLN A 291 -18.36 4.57 -3.22
N LYS A 292 -19.07 4.20 -2.14
CA LYS A 292 -19.94 5.09 -1.35
C LYS A 292 -19.29 5.33 0.03
N PRO A 293 -18.62 6.47 0.25
CA PRO A 293 -17.80 6.66 1.46
C PRO A 293 -18.60 6.98 2.72
N VAL A 294 -19.76 7.60 2.60
CA VAL A 294 -20.61 7.98 3.73
C VAL A 294 -21.44 6.78 4.17
N TYR A 295 -21.32 6.39 5.45
CA TYR A 295 -22.18 5.37 6.06
C TYR A 295 -23.62 5.87 6.14
N ARG A 296 -24.57 5.06 5.65
CA ARG A 296 -25.99 5.38 5.55
C ARG A 296 -26.83 4.19 5.99
N PRO A 297 -27.00 3.97 7.32
CA PRO A 297 -27.74 2.81 7.84
C PRO A 297 -29.19 2.78 7.35
N GLU A 298 -29.78 3.94 7.06
CA GLU A 298 -31.13 4.07 6.52
C GLU A 298 -31.31 3.45 5.12
N LEU A 299 -30.20 3.18 4.40
CA LEU A 299 -30.21 2.55 3.08
C LEU A 299 -29.85 1.07 3.13
N ILE A 300 -29.51 0.54 4.31
CA ILE A 300 -29.17 -0.88 4.53
C ILE A 300 -30.46 -1.63 4.84
N LYS A 301 -30.66 -2.76 4.15
CA LYS A 301 -31.78 -3.66 4.43
C LYS A 301 -31.31 -4.75 5.43
N PRO A 302 -32.16 -5.30 6.33
CA PRO A 302 -31.77 -6.37 7.27
C PRO A 302 -31.63 -7.75 6.61
N VAL A 303 -30.56 -8.50 6.88
CA VAL A 303 -30.29 -9.82 6.25
C VAL A 303 -31.16 -10.89 6.91
N PRO A 304 -31.88 -11.74 6.15
CA PRO A 304 -32.45 -12.96 6.73
C PRO A 304 -31.33 -13.83 7.30
N LEU A 305 -31.59 -14.49 8.43
CA LEU A 305 -30.62 -15.39 9.03
C LEU A 305 -30.23 -16.50 8.03
N GLY A 306 -28.93 -16.80 7.96
CA GLY A 306 -28.38 -17.82 7.05
C GLY A 306 -28.17 -17.38 5.59
N VAL A 307 -28.40 -16.11 5.23
CA VAL A 307 -28.13 -15.57 3.88
C VAL A 307 -26.87 -14.72 3.88
N ASP A 308 -26.04 -14.83 2.82
CA ASP A 308 -24.86 -13.99 2.63
C ASP A 308 -25.26 -12.49 2.57
N PRO A 309 -24.75 -11.63 3.48
CA PRO A 309 -25.16 -10.23 3.58
C PRO A 309 -24.67 -9.36 2.40
N GLU A 310 -23.76 -9.85 1.57
CA GLU A 310 -22.95 -9.02 0.67
C GLU A 310 -23.63 -8.64 -0.66
N GLN A 311 -24.70 -9.33 -1.08
CA GLN A 311 -25.32 -9.10 -2.39
C GLN A 311 -26.41 -8.01 -2.39
N GLY A 312 -26.12 -6.87 -3.03
CA GLY A 312 -27.15 -5.92 -3.53
C GLY A 312 -27.74 -4.92 -2.52
N ARG A 313 -27.04 -4.59 -1.42
CA ARG A 313 -27.68 -3.94 -0.25
C ARG A 313 -27.11 -2.60 0.22
N ASN A 314 -26.48 -1.82 -0.65
CA ASN A 314 -25.73 -0.60 -0.25
C ASN A 314 -24.69 -0.91 0.84
N PHE A 315 -24.01 -2.04 0.69
CA PHE A 315 -23.06 -2.57 1.65
C PHE A 315 -21.96 -1.54 1.98
N TRP A 316 -21.78 -1.26 3.26
CA TRP A 316 -20.74 -0.37 3.77
C TRP A 316 -20.05 -1.07 4.94
N THR A 317 -18.80 -1.45 4.76
CA THR A 317 -17.92 -1.90 5.85
C THR A 317 -16.54 -1.30 5.71
N LEU A 318 -15.78 -1.28 6.81
CA LEU A 318 -14.40 -0.80 6.80
C LEU A 318 -13.54 -1.56 5.79
N ARG A 319 -13.81 -2.86 5.58
CA ARG A 319 -13.18 -3.67 4.54
C ARG A 319 -13.51 -3.15 3.13
N HIS A 320 -14.77 -2.84 2.83
CA HIS A 320 -15.14 -2.24 1.53
C HIS A 320 -14.54 -0.84 1.37
N GLN A 321 -14.55 -0.04 2.44
CA GLN A 321 -13.95 1.29 2.46
C GLN A 321 -12.43 1.23 2.19
N GLY A 322 -11.75 0.22 2.73
CA GLY A 322 -10.33 -0.04 2.49
C GLY A 322 -10.03 -0.30 1.01
N TYR A 323 -10.59 -1.38 0.44
CA TYR A 323 -10.37 -1.70 -0.98
C TYR A 323 -10.85 -0.60 -1.93
N GLY A 324 -11.96 0.07 -1.59
CA GLY A 324 -12.53 1.13 -2.40
C GLY A 324 -11.60 2.34 -2.47
N LEU A 325 -11.14 2.83 -1.31
CA LEU A 325 -10.15 3.91 -1.24
C LEU A 325 -8.85 3.51 -1.93
N LEU A 326 -8.35 2.29 -1.69
CA LEU A 326 -7.12 1.80 -2.32
C LEU A 326 -7.22 1.80 -3.85
N GLY A 327 -8.34 1.32 -4.39
CA GLY A 327 -8.58 1.32 -5.82
C GLY A 327 -8.70 2.73 -6.42
N ILE A 328 -9.29 3.67 -5.68
CA ILE A 328 -9.36 5.09 -6.08
C ILE A 328 -7.97 5.72 -6.11
N LEU A 329 -7.14 5.48 -5.09
CA LEU A 329 -5.78 6.03 -5.02
C LEU A 329 -4.92 5.54 -6.18
N HIS A 330 -4.96 4.25 -6.48
CA HIS A 330 -4.24 3.72 -7.65
C HIS A 330 -4.87 4.17 -8.97
N GLY A 331 -6.18 4.43 -9.03
CA GLY A 331 -6.82 5.10 -10.15
C GLY A 331 -6.25 6.50 -10.41
N TRP A 332 -6.06 7.30 -9.37
CA TRP A 332 -5.36 8.59 -9.44
C TRP A 332 -3.92 8.39 -9.94
N GLU A 333 -3.19 7.47 -9.33
CA GLU A 333 -1.78 7.24 -9.64
C GLU A 333 -1.55 6.72 -11.07
N MET A 334 -2.44 5.90 -11.64
CA MET A 334 -2.30 5.38 -13.02
C MET A 334 -2.78 6.35 -14.10
N THR A 335 -3.68 7.29 -13.76
CA THR A 335 -4.38 8.11 -14.78
C THR A 335 -4.07 9.59 -14.69
N GLY A 336 -3.71 10.11 -13.52
CA GLY A 336 -3.68 11.56 -13.27
C GLY A 336 -5.05 12.23 -13.36
N ASN A 337 -6.14 11.46 -13.44
CA ASN A 337 -7.48 12.02 -13.50
C ASN A 337 -7.90 12.52 -12.11
N ARG A 338 -8.05 13.85 -12.00
CA ARG A 338 -8.36 14.56 -10.76
C ARG A 338 -9.67 14.12 -10.10
N ALA A 339 -10.59 13.50 -10.83
CA ALA A 339 -11.81 12.93 -10.25
C ALA A 339 -11.49 11.87 -9.17
N TYR A 340 -10.49 11.01 -9.39
CA TYR A 340 -10.03 10.06 -8.38
C TYR A 340 -9.46 10.75 -7.14
N TRP A 341 -8.66 11.81 -7.34
CA TRP A 341 -8.11 12.58 -6.22
C TRP A 341 -9.19 13.24 -5.37
N ILE A 342 -10.20 13.84 -6.02
CA ILE A 342 -11.36 14.42 -5.34
C ILE A 342 -12.09 13.33 -4.55
N LYS A 343 -12.36 12.18 -5.17
CA LYS A 343 -13.03 11.06 -4.51
C LYS A 343 -12.24 10.51 -3.31
N ALA A 344 -10.91 10.42 -3.40
CA ALA A 344 -10.06 10.02 -2.28
C ALA A 344 -10.21 10.99 -1.09
N ARG A 345 -10.22 12.30 -1.36
CA ARG A 345 -10.45 13.32 -0.32
C ARG A 345 -11.84 13.22 0.31
N GLU A 346 -12.88 12.95 -0.50
CA GLU A 346 -14.24 12.70 -0.02
C GLU A 346 -14.30 11.47 0.90
N CYS A 347 -13.63 10.38 0.53
CA CYS A 347 -13.53 9.19 1.38
C CYS A 347 -12.90 9.52 2.75
N VAL A 348 -11.74 10.17 2.76
CA VAL A 348 -11.06 10.51 4.03
C VAL A 348 -11.88 11.49 4.86
N GLU A 349 -12.53 12.47 4.24
CA GLU A 349 -13.45 13.38 4.94
C GLU A 349 -14.62 12.61 5.58
N ALA A 350 -15.24 11.67 4.86
CA ALA A 350 -16.32 10.87 5.39
C ALA A 350 -15.88 10.02 6.60
N TYR A 351 -14.70 9.39 6.53
CA TYR A 351 -14.18 8.57 7.63
C TYR A 351 -13.79 9.42 8.84
N TYR A 352 -13.21 10.60 8.60
CA TYR A 352 -12.89 11.57 9.63
C TYR A 352 -14.15 12.06 10.36
N ASN A 353 -15.17 12.44 9.59
CA ASN A 353 -16.45 12.90 10.14
C ASN A 353 -17.18 11.79 10.87
N HIS A 354 -17.18 10.56 10.35
CA HIS A 354 -17.75 9.40 11.03
C HIS A 354 -17.16 9.24 12.44
N GLN A 355 -15.83 9.28 12.58
CA GLN A 355 -15.19 9.10 13.89
C GLN A 355 -15.44 10.27 14.86
N ARG A 356 -15.71 11.49 14.35
CA ARG A 356 -15.96 12.71 15.16
C ARG A 356 -17.43 12.94 15.48
N GLN A 357 -18.30 12.54 14.58
CA GLN A 357 -19.75 12.66 14.64
C GLN A 357 -20.32 11.29 14.26
N PRO A 358 -20.27 10.31 15.19
CA PRO A 358 -20.79 8.98 14.93
C PRO A 358 -22.23 9.03 14.40
N PRO A 359 -22.56 8.28 13.34
CA PRO A 359 -23.89 8.29 12.72
C PRO A 359 -25.04 7.89 13.66
N ASP A 360 -24.73 7.24 14.79
CA ASP A 360 -25.67 6.88 15.85
C ASP A 360 -26.01 8.03 16.82
N GLY A 361 -25.41 9.21 16.63
CA GLY A 361 -25.62 10.41 17.46
C GLY A 361 -24.94 10.38 18.84
N ARG A 362 -24.22 9.31 19.19
CA ARG A 362 -23.53 9.19 20.48
C ARG A 362 -22.17 9.88 20.48
N PRO A 363 -21.60 10.21 21.66
CA PRO A 363 -20.27 10.83 21.73
C PRO A 363 -19.20 10.01 20.99
N PRO A 364 -18.24 10.65 20.32
CA PRO A 364 -17.15 9.97 19.62
C PRO A 364 -16.24 9.24 20.60
N ASP A 365 -15.88 7.99 20.28
CA ASP A 365 -14.99 7.15 21.09
C ASP A 365 -13.70 6.74 20.36
N GLY A 366 -13.56 7.14 19.09
CA GLY A 366 -12.46 6.78 18.21
C GLY A 366 -12.72 5.61 17.26
N SER A 367 -13.89 4.97 17.31
CA SER A 367 -14.30 3.95 16.34
C SER A 367 -15.02 4.52 15.12
N LEU A 368 -15.10 3.71 14.05
CA LEU A 368 -16.05 3.92 12.95
C LEU A 368 -17.16 2.88 13.12
N ARG A 369 -18.30 3.34 13.66
CA ARG A 369 -19.41 2.52 14.13
C ARG A 369 -20.37 2.15 13.01
N GLN A 370 -20.84 0.93 13.07
CA GLN A 370 -21.87 0.38 12.21
C GLN A 370 -22.92 -0.27 13.08
N ASP A 371 -24.16 -0.23 12.63
CA ASP A 371 -25.19 -1.10 13.14
C ASP A 371 -24.96 -2.51 12.59
N TRP A 372 -24.40 -3.40 13.44
CA TRP A 372 -24.09 -4.78 13.05
C TRP A 372 -25.36 -5.63 12.98
N GLU A 373 -26.38 -5.30 13.79
CA GLU A 373 -27.69 -5.98 13.78
C GLU A 373 -28.38 -5.81 12.41
N LEU A 374 -28.28 -4.62 11.81
CA LEU A 374 -28.77 -4.38 10.44
C LEU A 374 -27.88 -5.03 9.37
N TYR A 375 -26.57 -5.11 9.63
CA TYR A 375 -25.56 -5.51 8.68
C TYR A 375 -25.43 -7.02 8.51
N ASP A 376 -25.19 -7.75 9.60
CA ASP A 376 -25.05 -9.20 9.64
C ASP A 376 -25.39 -9.74 11.04
N PRO A 377 -26.69 -9.99 11.31
CA PRO A 377 -27.12 -10.50 12.60
C PRO A 377 -26.65 -11.94 12.88
N ASN A 378 -26.04 -12.63 11.90
CA ASN A 378 -25.44 -13.95 12.12
C ASN A 378 -24.07 -13.85 12.81
N GLU A 379 -23.39 -12.70 12.71
CA GLU A 379 -22.08 -12.47 13.35
C GLU A 379 -22.22 -11.79 14.72
N ALA A 380 -23.10 -10.79 14.83
CA ALA A 380 -23.40 -10.09 16.08
C ALA A 380 -24.69 -9.26 15.97
N THR A 381 -25.34 -8.98 17.10
CA THR A 381 -26.58 -8.19 17.19
C THR A 381 -26.37 -6.79 17.76
N PHE A 382 -25.15 -6.24 17.66
CA PHE A 382 -24.83 -4.94 18.23
C PHE A 382 -25.28 -3.77 17.34
N LYS A 383 -26.12 -2.88 17.87
CA LYS A 383 -26.55 -1.63 17.21
C LYS A 383 -25.44 -0.60 16.99
N GLY A 384 -24.30 -0.78 17.65
CA GLY A 384 -23.12 0.06 17.48
C GLY A 384 -21.87 -0.76 17.68
N ALA A 385 -21.25 -1.13 16.56
CA ALA A 385 -20.11 -2.02 16.54
C ALA A 385 -19.10 -1.66 15.45
N THR A 386 -17.92 -2.25 15.57
CA THR A 386 -16.86 -2.09 14.58
C THR A 386 -15.98 -3.35 14.58
N SER A 387 -15.13 -3.52 13.58
CA SER A 387 -14.24 -4.68 13.51
C SER A 387 -12.78 -4.25 13.46
N ALA A 388 -11.98 -4.83 14.36
CA ALA A 388 -10.55 -4.51 14.45
C ALA A 388 -9.79 -4.90 13.19
N TRP A 389 -10.06 -6.10 12.69
CA TRP A 389 -9.50 -6.61 11.45
C TRP A 389 -9.91 -5.76 10.24
N MET A 390 -11.21 -5.45 10.09
CA MET A 390 -11.66 -4.62 8.96
C MET A 390 -11.09 -3.20 9.01
N MET A 391 -10.84 -2.66 10.21
CA MET A 391 -10.20 -1.35 10.34
C MET A 391 -8.75 -1.40 9.87
N ALA A 392 -8.00 -2.47 10.16
CA ALA A 392 -6.62 -2.60 9.67
C ALA A 392 -6.52 -2.56 8.13
N LEU A 393 -7.52 -3.12 7.43
CA LEU A 393 -7.66 -3.00 5.97
C LEU A 393 -7.92 -1.57 5.48
N LEU A 394 -8.57 -0.73 6.30
CA LEU A 394 -8.77 0.69 5.98
C LEU A 394 -7.54 1.55 6.33
N LEU A 395 -6.77 1.15 7.35
CA LEU A 395 -5.55 1.86 7.75
C LEU A 395 -4.46 1.85 6.67
N ASP A 396 -4.31 0.76 5.92
CA ASP A 396 -3.36 0.64 4.80
C ASP A 396 -3.56 1.73 3.72
N PRO A 397 -4.74 1.88 3.09
CA PRO A 397 -4.99 2.95 2.13
C PRO A 397 -5.07 4.33 2.76
N LEU A 398 -5.43 4.48 4.04
CA LEU A 398 -5.32 5.76 4.74
C LEU A 398 -3.86 6.20 4.85
N PHE A 399 -2.96 5.28 5.18
CA PHE A 399 -1.52 5.55 5.19
C PHE A 399 -1.00 5.89 3.79
N HIS A 400 -1.41 5.15 2.75
CA HIS A 400 -1.06 5.47 1.36
C HIS A 400 -1.59 6.85 0.93
N TYR A 401 -2.83 7.21 1.30
CA TYR A 401 -3.33 8.56 1.06
C TYR A 401 -2.49 9.61 1.80
N TRP A 402 -2.06 9.35 3.04
CA TRP A 402 -1.21 10.25 3.80
C TRP A 402 0.17 10.44 3.14
N THR A 403 0.82 9.40 2.63
CA THR A 403 2.11 9.55 1.92
C THR A 403 1.97 10.41 0.65
N LEU A 404 0.79 10.41 0.03
CA LEU A 404 0.48 11.24 -1.14
C LEU A 404 0.01 12.65 -0.80
N SER A 405 -0.46 12.94 0.43
CA SER A 405 -1.17 14.19 0.74
C SER A 405 -0.59 14.99 1.92
N GLY A 406 0.07 14.32 2.87
CA GLY A 406 0.38 14.87 4.19
C GLY A 406 -0.86 15.25 5.01
N ASP A 407 -2.02 14.69 4.72
CA ASP A 407 -3.28 15.08 5.34
C ASP A 407 -3.29 14.77 6.84
N LYS A 408 -3.35 15.83 7.66
CA LYS A 408 -3.27 15.74 9.13
C LYS A 408 -4.43 14.96 9.75
N ARG A 409 -5.54 14.77 9.03
CA ARG A 409 -6.68 13.98 9.51
C ARG A 409 -6.34 12.51 9.66
N VAL A 410 -5.44 11.95 8.82
CA VAL A 410 -5.07 10.53 8.88
C VAL A 410 -4.41 10.15 10.22
N PRO A 411 -3.34 10.84 10.68
CA PRO A 411 -2.78 10.60 12.00
C PRO A 411 -3.80 10.68 13.14
N GLU A 412 -4.76 11.62 13.06
CA GLU A 412 -5.81 11.75 14.07
C GLU A 412 -6.74 10.53 14.07
N ILE A 413 -7.16 10.05 12.89
CA ILE A 413 -7.97 8.83 12.74
C ILE A 413 -7.25 7.64 13.38
N VAL A 414 -5.97 7.45 13.05
CA VAL A 414 -5.14 6.35 13.56
C VAL A 414 -5.02 6.41 15.08
N ALA A 415 -4.67 7.57 15.65
CA ALA A 415 -4.46 7.70 17.09
C ALA A 415 -5.76 7.44 17.87
N LYS A 416 -6.88 8.02 17.42
CA LYS A 416 -8.19 7.78 18.01
C LYS A 416 -8.61 6.31 17.93
N TRP A 417 -8.32 5.65 16.81
CA TRP A 417 -8.57 4.22 16.65
C TRP A 417 -7.72 3.38 17.60
N CYS A 418 -6.41 3.67 17.74
CA CYS A 418 -5.54 2.95 18.65
C CYS A 418 -5.98 3.12 20.12
N ASP A 419 -6.41 4.33 20.50
CA ASP A 419 -6.97 4.62 21.83
C ASP A 419 -8.25 3.81 22.09
N PHE A 420 -9.15 3.74 21.09
CA PHE A 420 -10.36 2.92 21.15
C PHE A 420 -10.04 1.42 21.32
N LEU A 421 -9.20 0.89 20.41
CA LEU A 421 -8.84 -0.52 20.38
C LEU A 421 -8.19 -0.96 21.69
N ASN A 422 -7.26 -0.15 22.22
CA ASN A 422 -6.60 -0.43 23.50
C ASN A 422 -7.58 -0.47 24.69
N ARG A 423 -8.60 0.39 24.70
CA ARG A 423 -9.54 0.52 25.81
C ARG A 423 -10.54 -0.63 25.89
N GLN A 424 -11.03 -1.12 24.76
CA GLN A 424 -12.15 -2.09 24.76
C GLN A 424 -12.12 -3.15 23.66
N GLY A 425 -11.30 -3.00 22.63
CA GLY A 425 -11.32 -3.90 21.46
C GLY A 425 -10.46 -5.16 21.61
N ILE A 426 -9.79 -5.34 22.74
CA ILE A 426 -8.89 -6.46 23.03
C ILE A 426 -9.49 -7.32 24.15
N VAL A 427 -9.39 -8.64 24.04
CA VAL A 427 -9.84 -9.56 25.09
C VAL A 427 -9.02 -9.37 26.39
N PRO A 428 -9.57 -9.69 27.58
CA PRO A 428 -8.91 -9.37 28.85
C PRO A 428 -7.47 -9.88 29.01
N ASP A 429 -7.16 -11.08 28.47
CA ASP A 429 -5.82 -11.67 28.51
C ASP A 429 -4.83 -11.07 27.49
N GLY A 430 -5.30 -10.17 26.63
CA GLY A 430 -4.50 -9.52 25.59
C GLY A 430 -3.97 -10.46 24.51
N SER A 431 -4.59 -11.62 24.28
CA SER A 431 -4.14 -12.61 23.29
C SER A 431 -4.61 -12.31 21.86
N LYS A 432 -5.73 -11.60 21.71
CA LYS A 432 -6.39 -11.28 20.43
C LYS A 432 -7.31 -10.07 20.55
N ALA A 433 -7.76 -9.54 19.41
CA ALA A 433 -8.86 -8.57 19.37
C ALA A 433 -10.22 -9.29 19.25
N TYR A 434 -11.31 -8.61 19.63
CA TYR A 434 -12.65 -9.07 19.24
C TYR A 434 -12.82 -8.94 17.71
N TYR A 435 -13.59 -9.86 17.13
CA TYR A 435 -13.95 -9.79 15.71
C TYR A 435 -14.89 -8.61 15.46
N VAL A 436 -16.00 -8.60 16.22
CA VAL A 436 -16.96 -7.50 16.30
C VAL A 436 -16.87 -6.91 17.70
N ILE A 437 -16.44 -5.65 17.80
CA ILE A 437 -16.33 -4.91 19.06
C ILE A 437 -17.65 -4.21 19.31
N ASN A 438 -18.27 -4.45 20.46
CA ASN A 438 -19.44 -3.69 20.91
C ASN A 438 -18.98 -2.31 21.39
N CYS A 439 -19.25 -1.27 20.59
CA CYS A 439 -18.84 0.09 20.93
C CYS A 439 -19.60 0.63 22.16
N PHE A 440 -20.76 0.06 22.49
CA PHE A 440 -21.62 0.53 23.58
C PHE A 440 -21.39 -0.21 24.91
N ALA A 441 -20.54 -1.24 24.92
CA ALA A 441 -20.24 -2.01 26.13
C ALA A 441 -19.80 -1.16 27.35
N PRO A 442 -19.03 -0.05 27.22
CA PRO A 442 -18.69 0.78 28.37
C PRO A 442 -19.88 1.44 29.08
N LEU A 443 -21.05 1.50 28.44
CA LEU A 443 -22.25 2.14 28.97
C LEU A 443 -23.16 1.15 29.72
N ASP A 444 -22.88 -0.15 29.60
CA ASP A 444 -23.60 -1.21 30.30
C ASP A 444 -22.59 -2.28 30.76
N PRO A 445 -22.26 -2.34 32.06
CA PRO A 445 -21.33 -3.34 32.61
C PRO A 445 -21.75 -4.80 32.36
N LYS A 446 -23.03 -5.06 32.05
CA LYS A 446 -23.54 -6.41 31.73
C LYS A 446 -23.44 -6.74 30.24
N ALA A 447 -23.23 -5.75 29.38
CA ALA A 447 -23.14 -5.98 27.94
C ALA A 447 -21.81 -6.67 27.57
N PRO A 448 -21.83 -7.65 26.65
CA PRO A 448 -20.61 -8.25 26.14
C PRO A 448 -19.75 -7.18 25.45
N ARG A 449 -18.43 -7.27 25.62
CA ARG A 449 -17.47 -6.33 24.98
C ARG A 449 -17.34 -6.53 23.48
N GLY A 450 -17.71 -7.69 22.98
CA GLY A 450 -17.67 -8.03 21.57
C GLY A 450 -17.86 -9.52 21.36
N GLU A 451 -17.96 -9.91 20.09
CA GLU A 451 -18.01 -11.31 19.65
C GLU A 451 -16.64 -11.76 19.15
N LEU A 452 -16.32 -13.02 19.40
CA LEU A 452 -15.16 -13.68 18.83
C LEU A 452 -15.57 -14.40 17.54
N GLY A 453 -14.84 -14.13 16.47
CA GLY A 453 -14.90 -14.92 15.26
C GLY A 453 -14.03 -16.18 15.36
N PRO A 454 -14.08 -17.05 14.35
CA PRO A 454 -13.11 -18.13 14.22
C PRO A 454 -11.70 -17.55 14.02
N ASP A 455 -10.69 -18.24 14.57
CA ASP A 455 -9.27 -18.00 14.31
C ASP A 455 -8.77 -16.56 14.56
N MET A 456 -9.33 -15.85 15.55
CA MET A 456 -8.98 -14.44 15.81
C MET A 456 -7.51 -14.21 16.16
N GLU A 457 -6.79 -15.23 16.60
CA GLU A 457 -5.34 -15.22 16.77
C GLU A 457 -4.62 -14.95 15.44
N MET A 458 -5.17 -15.41 14.32
CA MET A 458 -4.58 -15.22 13.00
C MET A 458 -4.54 -13.75 12.55
N HIS A 459 -5.32 -12.90 13.22
CA HIS A 459 -5.36 -11.46 13.00
C HIS A 459 -4.33 -10.68 13.85
N ASN A 460 -3.47 -11.37 14.61
CA ASN A 460 -2.47 -10.72 15.47
C ASN A 460 -1.42 -9.92 14.69
N ALA A 461 -1.09 -10.31 13.45
CA ALA A 461 -0.18 -9.54 12.59
C ALA A 461 -0.73 -8.13 12.28
N GLU A 462 -2.04 -8.03 12.14
CA GLU A 462 -2.76 -6.81 11.77
C GLU A 462 -2.95 -5.90 13.00
N MET A 463 -3.07 -6.51 14.18
CA MET A 463 -3.03 -5.78 15.45
C MET A 463 -1.64 -5.21 15.73
N ALA A 464 -0.58 -6.00 15.52
CA ALA A 464 0.79 -5.51 15.62
C ALA A 464 1.03 -4.34 14.64
N TYR A 465 0.59 -4.47 13.39
CA TYR A 465 0.62 -3.40 12.40
C TYR A 465 -0.11 -2.13 12.87
N THR A 466 -1.32 -2.27 13.39
CA THR A 466 -2.15 -1.14 13.86
C THR A 466 -1.43 -0.33 14.93
N PHE A 467 -0.86 -0.99 15.95
CA PHE A 467 -0.14 -0.30 17.01
C PHE A 467 1.21 0.26 16.55
N ALA A 468 1.90 -0.43 15.63
CA ALA A 468 3.11 0.12 14.99
C ALA A 468 2.80 1.43 14.25
N LEU A 469 1.70 1.49 13.50
CA LEU A 469 1.25 2.71 12.83
C LEU A 469 0.88 3.82 13.83
N GLY A 470 0.26 3.47 14.95
CA GLY A 470 0.01 4.38 16.06
C GLY A 470 1.30 5.00 16.62
N ILE A 471 2.34 4.19 16.83
CA ILE A 471 3.67 4.64 17.29
C ILE A 471 4.33 5.57 16.27
N PHE A 472 4.19 5.26 14.98
CA PHE A 472 4.73 6.09 13.90
C PHE A 472 4.11 7.50 13.88
N PHE A 473 2.82 7.62 14.17
CA PHE A 473 2.10 8.90 14.18
C PHE A 473 2.04 9.60 15.54
N SER A 474 2.45 8.96 16.64
CA SER A 474 2.35 9.55 17.98
C SER A 474 3.61 10.30 18.40
N GLU A 475 3.44 11.55 18.81
CA GLU A 475 4.44 12.32 19.59
C GLU A 475 4.16 12.32 21.09
N ASP A 476 2.96 11.91 21.49
CA ASP A 476 2.60 11.77 22.89
C ASP A 476 3.32 10.53 23.43
N ARG A 477 4.31 10.79 24.30
CA ARG A 477 5.12 9.74 24.91
C ARG A 477 4.28 8.69 25.64
N LYS A 478 3.23 9.10 26.36
CA LYS A 478 2.38 8.17 27.11
C LYS A 478 1.58 7.28 26.17
N ARG A 479 1.01 7.85 25.10
CA ARG A 479 0.35 7.05 24.06
C ARG A 479 1.32 6.10 23.38
N SER A 480 2.50 6.58 23.01
CA SER A 480 3.53 5.76 22.36
C SER A 480 3.98 4.60 23.24
N GLU A 481 4.12 4.80 24.55
CA GLU A 481 4.43 3.73 25.52
C GLU A 481 3.32 2.67 25.60
N ILE A 482 2.05 3.08 25.60
CA ILE A 482 0.89 2.18 25.57
C ILE A 482 0.86 1.37 24.27
N TYR A 483 1.00 2.04 23.12
CA TYR A 483 0.99 1.37 21.82
C TYR A 483 2.18 0.42 21.68
N LEU A 484 3.36 0.80 22.20
CA LEU A 484 4.54 -0.07 22.23
C LEU A 484 4.30 -1.32 23.07
N ALA A 485 3.64 -1.20 24.23
CA ALA A 485 3.29 -2.35 25.06
C ALA A 485 2.35 -3.31 24.30
N ARG A 486 1.36 -2.78 23.56
CA ARG A 486 0.47 -3.59 22.72
C ARG A 486 1.20 -4.24 21.54
N PHE A 487 2.08 -3.51 20.86
CA PHE A 487 2.93 -4.06 19.81
C PHE A 487 3.78 -5.23 20.35
N LYS A 488 4.46 -5.04 21.48
CA LYS A 488 5.29 -6.07 22.12
C LYS A 488 4.49 -7.31 22.56
N ARG A 489 3.18 -7.17 22.76
CA ARG A 489 2.27 -8.30 23.03
C ARG A 489 1.88 -9.03 21.74
N PHE A 490 1.42 -8.31 20.72
CA PHE A 490 0.88 -8.92 19.50
C PHE A 490 1.96 -9.44 18.55
N PHE A 491 3.11 -8.77 18.45
CA PHE A 491 4.14 -9.13 17.49
C PHE A 491 4.69 -10.56 17.71
N PRO A 492 5.08 -10.97 18.94
CA PRO A 492 5.49 -12.35 19.18
C PRO A 492 4.39 -13.38 18.92
N LEU A 493 3.14 -13.05 19.26
CA LEU A 493 1.99 -13.92 18.99
C LEU A 493 1.76 -14.11 17.49
N ALA A 494 1.94 -13.04 16.70
CA ALA A 494 1.77 -13.07 15.26
C ALA A 494 2.82 -13.94 14.56
N VAL A 495 4.11 -13.73 14.87
CA VAL A 495 5.21 -14.42 14.17
C VAL A 495 5.31 -15.91 14.53
N ALA A 496 4.64 -16.34 15.61
CA ALA A 496 4.56 -17.74 16.00
C ALA A 496 3.57 -18.57 15.15
N LEU A 497 2.66 -17.91 14.41
CA LEU A 497 1.58 -18.56 13.68
C LEU A 497 2.07 -19.37 12.48
N ASP A 498 1.23 -20.32 12.06
CA ASP A 498 1.21 -20.86 10.71
C ASP A 498 -0.01 -20.29 9.99
N VAL A 499 0.22 -19.56 8.91
CA VAL A 499 -0.82 -18.83 8.17
C VAL A 499 -1.09 -19.46 6.81
N ASN A 500 -0.89 -20.77 6.65
CA ASN A 500 -1.31 -21.50 5.46
C ASN A 500 -2.75 -22.05 5.53
N HIS A 501 -3.39 -21.97 6.69
CA HIS A 501 -4.75 -22.46 6.93
C HIS A 501 -5.59 -21.42 7.72
N PRO A 502 -6.78 -21.03 7.22
CA PRO A 502 -7.30 -21.33 5.87
C PRO A 502 -6.41 -20.72 4.77
N ALA A 503 -6.58 -21.13 3.51
CA ALA A 503 -5.74 -20.72 2.37
C ALA A 503 -5.54 -19.19 2.19
N ARG A 504 -6.54 -18.41 2.62
CA ARG A 504 -6.54 -16.94 2.58
C ARG A 504 -5.75 -16.29 3.74
N ALA A 505 -5.35 -17.06 4.75
CA ALA A 505 -4.68 -16.55 5.94
C ALA A 505 -3.33 -15.92 5.62
N PHE A 506 -2.60 -16.53 4.70
CA PHE A 506 -1.35 -15.97 4.22
C PHE A 506 -1.55 -14.55 3.69
N ASN A 507 -2.62 -14.35 2.92
CA ASN A 507 -2.92 -13.07 2.33
C ASN A 507 -3.30 -12.03 3.40
N TRP A 508 -4.22 -12.36 4.33
CA TRP A 508 -4.58 -11.41 5.41
C TRP A 508 -3.35 -11.00 6.23
N ALA A 509 -2.43 -11.95 6.46
CA ALA A 509 -1.36 -11.75 7.42
C ALA A 509 -0.34 -10.76 6.88
N PHE A 510 -0.13 -10.75 5.57
CA PHE A 510 0.96 -10.05 4.92
C PHE A 510 0.52 -8.90 4.00
N GLN A 511 -0.77 -8.80 3.68
CA GLN A 511 -1.32 -7.78 2.78
C GLN A 511 -0.92 -6.36 3.17
N PHE A 512 -0.88 -6.04 4.46
CA PHE A 512 -0.52 -4.69 4.94
C PHE A 512 0.51 -4.69 6.08
N SER A 513 0.71 -5.80 6.78
CA SER A 513 1.61 -5.85 7.95
C SER A 513 3.09 -5.61 7.62
N SER A 514 3.52 -5.76 6.36
CA SER A 514 4.93 -5.57 5.94
C SER A 514 5.54 -4.22 6.34
N GLN A 515 4.72 -3.17 6.46
CA GLN A 515 5.17 -1.83 6.82
C GLN A 515 5.40 -1.66 8.33
N LEU A 516 5.03 -2.63 9.17
CA LEU A 516 5.21 -2.52 10.62
C LEU A 516 6.67 -2.26 10.99
N ILE A 517 7.61 -2.86 10.25
CA ILE A 517 9.05 -2.69 10.49
C ILE A 517 9.46 -1.25 10.21
N TYR A 518 9.00 -0.70 9.09
CA TYR A 518 9.25 0.70 8.74
C TYR A 518 8.71 1.64 9.82
N PHE A 519 7.48 1.41 10.29
CA PHE A 519 6.86 2.22 11.35
C PHE A 519 7.65 2.18 12.65
N MET A 520 8.06 0.99 13.07
CA MET A 520 8.80 0.80 14.32
C MET A 520 10.20 1.40 14.28
N GLN A 521 10.85 1.42 13.11
CA GLN A 521 12.16 2.07 12.92
C GLN A 521 12.05 3.59 12.80
N HIS A 522 10.86 4.12 12.50
CA HIS A 522 10.61 5.54 12.29
C HIS A 522 9.59 6.10 13.30
N ALA A 523 9.64 5.65 14.55
CA ALA A 523 8.73 6.08 15.61
C ALA A 523 8.65 7.61 15.74
N GLY A 524 7.42 8.13 15.81
CA GLY A 524 7.09 9.56 15.84
C GLY A 524 7.46 10.35 14.58
N TRP A 525 8.00 9.73 13.51
CA TRP A 525 8.39 10.46 12.30
C TRP A 525 7.20 11.05 11.56
N GLY A 526 6.07 10.33 11.49
CA GLY A 526 4.88 10.79 10.79
C GLY A 526 4.37 12.13 11.34
N ALA A 527 4.39 12.30 12.66
CA ALA A 527 4.03 13.57 13.29
C ALA A 527 5.05 14.70 13.05
N ARG A 528 6.35 14.38 13.10
CA ARG A 528 7.42 15.36 12.78
C ARG A 528 7.33 15.84 11.32
N ALA A 529 7.04 14.93 10.38
CA ALA A 529 6.86 15.25 8.96
C ALA A 529 5.75 16.31 8.74
N LEU A 530 4.67 16.26 9.54
CA LEU A 530 3.57 17.24 9.47
C LEU A 530 3.93 18.63 9.99
N LYS A 531 4.93 18.74 10.87
CA LYS A 531 5.45 20.02 11.38
C LYS A 531 6.48 20.64 10.45
N GLY A 532 7.23 19.82 9.70
CA GLY A 532 8.33 20.24 8.84
C GLY A 532 7.99 20.69 7.42
N ARG A 533 6.71 20.64 6.98
CA ARG A 533 6.21 21.02 5.63
C ARG A 533 7.23 20.80 4.49
N VAL A 534 7.38 19.56 3.99
CA VAL A 534 7.45 19.32 2.54
C VAL A 534 6.90 17.91 2.28
N VAL A 535 5.74 17.82 1.64
CA VAL A 535 5.27 16.63 0.91
C VAL A 535 5.55 16.85 -0.56
#